data_AF-X0SL91-F1
#
_entry.id   AF-X0SL91-F1
#
_cell.length_a   1.000
_cell.length_b   1.000
_cell.length_c   1.000
_cell.angle_alpha   90.00
_cell.angle_beta   90.00
_cell.angle_gamma   90.00
#
_symmetry.space_group_name_H-M   'P 1'
#
loop_
_entity.id
_entity.type
_entity.pdbx_description
1 polymer ?
#
loop_
_entity_poly.entity_id
_entity_poly.type
_entity_poly.pdbx_seq_one_letter_code
_entity_poly.pdbx_strand_id
1 'polypeptide(L)'
;LPFEDVDVLIIDEMGKDISGTGFDSEVVGRIYMPLLAEEPTSPRIKRIVVCDLTEKTEGNADGVGLADFVTHRLVDKIDLHALYVNAIAGAEPEHAKIPLTLKNDRDAIQVAIDSIGLIPTEQLKIMRIKNTASLSEVMLSDAYKSELSERDDLELITESKPMTFDSNGNLTAF
;
A
#
# COMPACT_ATOMS: atom_id res chain seq x y z
N LEU A 1 8.13 7.63 -3.70
CA LEU A 1 7.13 7.47 -4.78
C LEU A 1 7.27 8.61 -5.78
N PRO A 2 6.87 8.45 -7.06
CA PRO A 2 7.11 9.47 -8.08
C PRO A 2 6.30 10.75 -7.92
N PHE A 3 5.16 10.74 -7.20
CA PHE A 3 4.36 11.94 -6.93
C PHE A 3 4.02 12.04 -5.44
N GLU A 4 3.80 13.28 -4.98
CA GLU A 4 3.59 13.57 -3.56
C GLU A 4 2.17 13.26 -3.09
N ASP A 5 1.15 13.68 -3.84
CA ASP A 5 -0.25 13.50 -3.45
C ASP A 5 -0.84 12.22 -4.01
N VAL A 6 -1.36 11.36 -3.14
CA VAL A 6 -1.96 10.07 -3.50
C VAL A 6 -3.30 9.90 -2.77
N ASP A 7 -4.37 9.65 -3.53
CA ASP A 7 -5.66 9.28 -2.94
C ASP A 7 -5.61 7.83 -2.45
N VAL A 8 -5.22 6.90 -3.32
CA VAL A 8 -5.10 5.47 -2.99
C VAL A 8 -3.75 4.94 -3.44
N LEU A 9 -2.94 4.47 -2.49
CA LEU A 9 -1.77 3.65 -2.77
C LEU A 9 -2.16 2.18 -2.61
N ILE A 10 -1.92 1.39 -3.65
CA ILE A 10 -2.08 -0.05 -3.65
C ILE A 10 -0.68 -0.67 -3.61
N ILE A 11 -0.46 -1.54 -2.64
CA ILE A 11 0.77 -2.31 -2.47
C ILE A 11 0.41 -3.78 -2.68
N ASP A 12 0.99 -4.43 -3.68
CA ASP A 12 0.67 -5.83 -3.98
C ASP A 12 1.10 -6.77 -2.86
N GLU A 13 2.28 -6.53 -2.27
CA GLU A 13 2.81 -7.38 -1.20
C GLU A 13 3.61 -6.59 -0.16
N MET A 14 3.50 -7.01 1.09
CA MET A 14 4.37 -6.58 2.20
C MET A 14 5.07 -7.79 2.84
N GLY A 15 6.16 -7.55 3.55
CA GLY A 15 6.89 -8.59 4.28
C GLY A 15 8.22 -8.10 4.84
N LYS A 16 8.75 -8.78 5.86
CA LYS A 16 10.01 -8.37 6.51
C LYS A 16 11.23 -8.42 5.59
N ASP A 17 11.12 -9.19 4.50
CA ASP A 17 12.13 -9.24 3.45
C ASP A 17 12.13 -8.00 2.54
N ILE A 18 11.08 -7.17 2.58
CA ILE A 18 10.97 -5.90 1.87
C ILE A 18 11.44 -4.74 2.75
N SER A 19 10.94 -4.67 3.98
CA SER A 19 11.30 -3.68 5.01
C SER A 19 11.07 -4.27 6.39
N GLY A 20 11.78 -3.80 7.43
CA GLY A 20 11.60 -4.28 8.81
C GLY A 20 10.14 -4.23 9.30
N THR A 21 9.40 -3.22 8.85
CA THR A 21 7.97 -2.94 9.09
C THR A 21 7.06 -3.48 7.97
N GLY A 22 7.53 -4.47 7.19
CA GLY A 22 6.77 -5.07 6.09
C GLY A 22 6.77 -4.26 4.79
N PHE A 23 6.59 -2.95 4.89
CA PHE A 23 6.88 -1.98 3.83
C PHE A 23 7.48 -0.72 4.45
N ASP A 24 8.24 0.04 3.67
CA ASP A 24 9.02 1.18 4.17
C ASP A 24 8.09 2.38 4.49
N SER A 25 8.05 2.77 5.77
CA SER A 25 7.23 3.85 6.30
C SER A 25 7.60 5.23 5.74
N GLU A 26 8.88 5.46 5.43
CA GLU A 26 9.35 6.73 4.86
C GLU A 26 8.95 6.82 3.39
N VAL A 27 9.01 5.69 2.66
CA VAL A 27 8.60 5.63 1.25
C VAL A 27 7.11 5.96 1.07
N VAL A 28 6.26 5.56 2.02
CA VAL A 28 4.82 5.83 1.98
C VAL A 28 4.40 7.07 2.80
N GLY A 29 5.34 7.73 3.47
CA GLY A 29 5.09 8.91 4.30
C GLY A 29 4.18 8.63 5.51
N ARG A 30 4.33 7.45 6.15
CA ARG A 30 3.50 7.02 7.29
C ARG A 30 4.27 6.12 8.26
N ILE A 31 4.68 6.68 9.40
CA ILE A 31 5.37 6.01 10.51
C ILE A 31 4.40 5.55 11.60
N TYR A 32 3.34 6.34 11.85
CA TYR A 32 2.27 6.07 12.80
C TYR A 32 2.72 5.91 14.27
N MET A 33 3.72 6.70 14.67
CA MET A 33 4.27 6.74 16.04
C MET A 33 4.39 8.19 16.56
N PRO A 34 3.27 8.92 16.74
CA PRO A 34 3.27 10.38 16.90
C PRO A 34 4.00 10.91 18.14
N LEU A 35 4.26 10.07 19.15
CA LEU A 35 5.02 10.45 20.34
C LEU A 35 6.52 10.16 20.22
N LEU A 36 6.95 9.44 19.18
CA LEU A 36 8.31 8.95 18.98
C LEU A 36 8.95 9.49 17.69
N ALA A 37 8.14 9.76 16.66
CA ALA A 37 8.59 10.30 15.38
C ALA A 37 7.53 11.23 14.76
N GLU A 38 7.99 12.27 14.07
CA GLU A 38 7.12 13.09 13.22
C GLU A 38 6.88 12.40 11.89
N GLU A 39 5.67 12.52 11.36
CA GLU A 39 5.34 11.99 10.03
C GLU A 39 6.09 12.78 8.93
N PRO A 40 6.58 12.11 7.88
CA PRO A 40 7.08 12.78 6.69
C PRO A 40 6.02 13.71 6.10
N THR A 41 6.43 14.88 5.61
CA THR A 41 5.52 15.84 4.99
C THR A 41 5.13 15.47 3.54
N SER A 42 5.85 14.49 2.96
CA SER A 42 5.65 13.94 1.62
C SER A 42 6.26 12.52 1.56
N PRO A 43 5.63 11.57 0.84
CA PRO A 43 4.35 11.68 0.14
C PRO A 43 3.16 11.74 1.11
N ARG A 44 2.05 12.31 0.66
CA ARG A 44 0.77 12.43 1.38
C ARG A 44 -0.22 11.45 0.80
N ILE A 45 -0.46 10.35 1.52
CA ILE A 45 -1.30 9.25 1.07
C ILE A 45 -2.57 9.15 1.92
N LYS A 46 -3.74 9.32 1.30
CA LYS A 46 -5.02 9.27 2.03
C LYS A 46 -5.40 7.85 2.45
N ARG A 47 -5.23 6.86 1.56
CA ARG A 47 -5.51 5.44 1.82
C ARG A 47 -4.42 4.53 1.30
N ILE A 48 -4.03 3.56 2.12
CA ILE A 48 -3.11 2.47 1.75
C ILE A 48 -3.87 1.16 1.77
N VAL A 49 -3.84 0.43 0.65
CA VAL A 49 -4.33 -0.93 0.50
C VAL A 49 -3.13 -1.87 0.38
N VAL A 50 -3.08 -2.94 1.18
CA VAL A 50 -2.06 -3.99 1.05
C VAL A 50 -2.72 -5.32 0.72
N CYS A 51 -2.30 -5.91 -0.39
CA CYS A 51 -3.04 -7.00 -1.03
C CYS A 51 -2.61 -8.40 -0.55
N ASP A 52 -1.33 -8.58 -0.19
CA ASP A 52 -0.80 -9.87 0.24
C ASP A 52 0.41 -9.76 1.18
N LEU A 53 0.74 -10.87 1.82
CA LEU A 53 1.94 -11.09 2.63
C LEU A 53 2.90 -12.02 1.89
N THR A 54 4.19 -11.64 1.81
CA THR A 54 5.21 -12.49 1.20
C THR A 54 5.40 -13.79 1.99
N GLU A 55 5.72 -14.89 1.31
CA GLU A 55 5.99 -16.16 1.99
C GLU A 55 7.25 -16.11 2.88
N LYS A 56 8.22 -15.27 2.50
CA LYS A 56 9.52 -15.13 3.17
C LYS A 56 9.45 -14.50 4.56
N THR A 57 8.34 -13.87 4.90
CA THR A 57 8.16 -13.26 6.23
C THR A 57 7.76 -14.27 7.32
N GLU A 58 7.52 -15.53 6.94
CA GLU A 58 7.09 -16.60 7.86
C GLU A 58 5.86 -16.20 8.70
N GLY A 59 4.94 -15.46 8.08
CA GLY A 59 3.71 -14.97 8.73
C GLY A 59 3.87 -13.72 9.59
N ASN A 60 5.09 -13.21 9.77
CA ASN A 60 5.30 -11.97 10.50
C ASN A 60 4.87 -10.74 9.67
N ALA A 61 3.74 -10.14 10.03
CA ALA A 61 3.17 -8.98 9.33
C ALA A 61 3.35 -7.66 10.09
N ASP A 62 4.49 -7.50 10.77
CA ASP A 62 4.83 -6.25 11.46
C ASP A 62 4.69 -5.05 10.50
N GLY A 63 4.12 -3.95 11.00
CA GLY A 63 3.76 -2.77 10.21
C GLY A 63 2.46 -2.88 9.41
N VAL A 64 1.72 -4.00 9.47
CA VAL A 64 0.41 -4.13 8.79
C VAL A 64 -0.59 -3.05 9.22
N GLY A 65 -0.48 -2.58 10.47
CA GLY A 65 -1.30 -1.50 11.02
C GLY A 65 -1.08 -0.12 10.38
N LEU A 66 -0.05 0.04 9.55
CA LEU A 66 0.15 1.24 8.74
C LEU A 66 -0.80 1.31 7.55
N ALA A 67 -1.38 0.18 7.13
CA ALA A 67 -2.38 0.14 6.06
C ALA A 67 -3.76 0.53 6.57
N ASP A 68 -4.59 1.10 5.68
CA ASP A 68 -6.00 1.36 5.97
C ASP A 68 -6.87 0.12 5.69
N PHE A 69 -6.51 -0.61 4.63
CA PHE A 69 -7.25 -1.79 4.15
C PHE A 69 -6.29 -2.93 3.80
N VAL A 70 -6.72 -4.14 4.14
CA VAL A 70 -6.03 -5.38 3.80
C VAL A 70 -7.01 -6.41 3.26
N THR A 71 -6.51 -7.50 2.70
CA THR A 71 -7.35 -8.61 2.22
C THR A 71 -7.33 -9.79 3.17
N HIS A 72 -8.34 -10.66 3.07
CA HIS A 72 -8.32 -11.96 3.74
C HIS A 72 -7.08 -12.78 3.37
N ARG A 73 -6.64 -12.74 2.10
CA ARG A 73 -5.42 -13.44 1.65
C ARG A 73 -4.19 -13.04 2.47
N LEU A 74 -4.05 -11.76 2.81
CA LEU A 74 -2.97 -11.26 3.66
C LEU A 74 -3.18 -11.71 5.12
N VAL A 75 -4.36 -11.45 5.68
CA VAL A 75 -4.65 -11.70 7.11
C VAL A 75 -4.57 -13.17 7.46
N ASP A 76 -5.03 -14.06 6.58
CA ASP A 76 -5.01 -15.51 6.79
C ASP A 76 -3.58 -16.08 6.84
N LYS A 77 -2.58 -15.32 6.36
CA LYS A 77 -1.15 -15.69 6.45
C LYS A 77 -0.46 -15.19 7.72
N ILE A 78 -1.11 -14.35 8.53
CA ILE A 78 -0.47 -13.72 9.69
C ILE A 78 -0.28 -14.72 10.83
N ASP A 79 0.97 -14.86 11.29
CA ASP A 79 1.28 -15.40 12.60
C ASP A 79 1.18 -14.29 13.64
N LEU A 80 0.09 -14.30 14.40
CA LEU A 80 -0.18 -13.29 15.44
C LEU A 80 0.87 -13.29 16.55
N HIS A 81 1.46 -14.43 16.88
CA HIS A 81 2.50 -14.47 17.90
C HIS A 81 3.76 -13.75 17.41
N ALA A 82 4.21 -14.06 16.18
CA ALA A 82 5.36 -13.42 15.57
C ALA A 82 5.16 -11.91 15.38
N LEU A 83 3.96 -11.50 14.96
CA LEU A 83 3.54 -10.10 14.85
C LEU A 83 3.64 -9.39 16.21
N TYR A 84 3.01 -9.93 17.25
CA TYR A 84 2.94 -9.26 18.55
C TYR A 84 4.29 -9.19 19.25
N VAL A 85 5.11 -10.24 19.18
CA VAL A 85 6.45 -10.22 19.77
C VAL A 85 7.28 -9.08 19.17
N ASN A 86 7.23 -8.89 17.86
CA ASN A 86 8.00 -7.84 17.19
C ASN A 86 7.46 -6.44 17.49
N ALA A 87 6.15 -6.23 17.35
CA ALA A 87 5.55 -4.93 17.66
C ALA A 87 5.79 -4.50 19.11
N ILE A 88 5.75 -5.44 20.07
CA ILE A 88 6.07 -5.15 21.48
C ILE A 88 7.57 -4.82 21.65
N ALA A 89 8.46 -5.61 21.02
CA ALA A 89 9.90 -5.38 21.11
C ALA A 89 10.33 -4.05 20.47
N GLY A 90 9.64 -3.62 19.41
CA GLY A 90 9.82 -2.32 18.75
C GLY A 90 9.19 -1.13 19.49
N ALA A 91 8.40 -1.38 20.54
CA ALA A 91 7.54 -0.38 21.18
C ALA A 91 6.55 0.29 20.20
N GLU A 92 6.04 -0.52 19.26
CA GLU A 92 5.21 -0.13 18.10
C GLU A 92 3.87 -0.91 18.08
N PRO A 93 3.07 -0.94 19.16
CA PRO A 93 1.81 -1.70 19.18
C PRO A 93 0.81 -1.26 18.10
N GLU A 94 0.93 -0.03 17.60
CA GLU A 94 0.17 0.48 16.47
C GLU A 94 0.38 -0.33 15.19
N HIS A 95 1.60 -0.83 14.97
CA HIS A 95 1.99 -1.60 13.78
C HIS A 95 1.35 -2.99 13.73
N ALA A 96 0.91 -3.51 14.88
CA ALA A 96 0.22 -4.80 14.99
C ALA A 96 -1.31 -4.72 14.87
N LYS A 97 -1.89 -3.53 14.68
CA LYS A 97 -3.34 -3.38 14.48
C LYS A 97 -3.74 -4.03 13.15
N ILE A 98 -4.73 -4.91 13.18
CA ILE A 98 -5.28 -5.50 11.95
C ILE A 98 -6.25 -4.49 11.30
N PRO A 99 -5.98 -4.00 10.07
CA PRO A 99 -6.83 -3.04 9.39
C PRO A 99 -8.16 -3.65 8.92
N LEU A 100 -9.02 -2.82 8.32
CA LEU A 100 -10.25 -3.30 7.70
C LEU A 100 -9.90 -4.39 6.67
N THR A 101 -10.44 -5.58 6.88
CA THR A 101 -10.12 -6.77 6.08
C THR A 101 -11.24 -7.05 5.09
N LEU A 102 -10.91 -7.03 3.79
CA LEU A 102 -11.87 -7.22 2.70
C LEU A 102 -11.64 -8.55 1.99
N LYS A 103 -12.64 -8.99 1.23
CA LYS A 103 -12.67 -10.29 0.57
C LYS A 103 -11.48 -10.53 -0.38
N ASN A 104 -11.14 -9.54 -1.20
CA ASN A 104 -10.12 -9.61 -2.23
C ASN A 104 -9.65 -8.18 -2.61
N ASP A 105 -8.69 -8.10 -3.53
CA ASP A 105 -8.09 -6.83 -3.94
C ASP A 105 -9.13 -5.87 -4.54
N ARG A 106 -10.06 -6.38 -5.37
CA ARG A 106 -11.13 -5.58 -5.97
C ARG A 106 -11.99 -4.90 -4.90
N ASP A 107 -12.44 -5.65 -3.90
CA ASP A 107 -13.29 -5.13 -2.84
C ASP A 107 -12.52 -4.15 -1.95
N ALA A 108 -11.24 -4.44 -1.64
CA ALA A 108 -10.38 -3.54 -0.88
C ALA A 108 -10.16 -2.20 -1.58
N ILE A 109 -9.86 -2.22 -2.89
CA ILE A 109 -9.66 -1.03 -3.71
C ILE A 109 -10.96 -0.23 -3.83
N GLN A 110 -12.10 -0.89 -4.04
CA GLN A 110 -13.39 -0.21 -4.14
C GLN A 110 -13.73 0.51 -2.83
N VAL A 111 -13.60 -0.16 -1.69
CA VAL A 111 -13.84 0.45 -0.37
C VAL A 111 -12.85 1.60 -0.10
N ALA A 112 -11.59 1.46 -0.53
CA ALA A 112 -10.62 2.54 -0.41
C ALA A 112 -11.07 3.78 -1.19
N ILE A 113 -11.48 3.61 -2.45
CA ILE A 113 -12.02 4.68 -3.30
C ILE A 113 -13.25 5.33 -2.65
N ASP A 114 -14.21 4.52 -2.18
CA ASP A 114 -15.45 5.01 -1.55
C ASP A 114 -15.16 5.83 -0.27
N SER A 115 -14.01 5.62 0.37
CA SER A 115 -13.58 6.31 1.59
C SER A 115 -12.79 7.61 1.36
N ILE A 116 -12.48 7.97 0.11
CA ILE A 116 -11.74 9.20 -0.23
C ILE A 116 -12.63 10.45 -0.16
N GLY A 117 -13.93 10.29 -0.39
CA GLY A 117 -14.91 11.38 -0.46
C GLY A 117 -15.40 11.65 -1.87
N LEU A 118 -15.97 12.84 -2.11
CA LEU A 118 -16.60 13.22 -3.39
C LEU A 118 -15.56 13.69 -4.42
N ILE A 119 -14.67 12.79 -4.85
CA ILE A 119 -13.75 13.00 -5.97
C ILE A 119 -14.27 12.19 -7.18
N PRO A 120 -14.45 12.82 -8.36
CA PRO A 120 -14.81 12.07 -9.57
C PRO A 120 -13.78 10.99 -9.89
N THR A 121 -14.23 9.81 -10.33
CA THR A 121 -13.36 8.64 -10.52
C THR A 121 -12.18 8.93 -11.47
N GLU A 122 -12.41 9.73 -12.50
CA GLU A 122 -11.41 10.15 -13.48
C GLU A 122 -10.33 11.10 -12.93
N GLN A 123 -10.57 11.70 -11.75
CA GLN A 123 -9.63 12.58 -11.06
C GLN A 123 -8.93 11.90 -9.87
N LEU A 124 -9.29 10.66 -9.54
CA LEU A 124 -8.67 9.92 -8.45
C LEU A 124 -7.21 9.63 -8.76
N LYS A 125 -6.34 10.09 -7.87
CA LYS A 125 -4.90 9.88 -7.91
C LYS A 125 -4.54 8.55 -7.27
N ILE A 126 -4.47 7.50 -8.10
CA ILE A 126 -4.19 6.13 -7.66
C ILE A 126 -2.80 5.72 -8.13
N MET A 127 -2.02 5.16 -7.21
CA MET A 127 -0.77 4.48 -7.52
C MET A 127 -0.86 3.00 -7.13
N ARG A 128 -0.26 2.13 -7.94
CA ARG A 128 -0.01 0.74 -7.57
C ARG A 128 1.49 0.47 -7.68
N ILE A 129 2.04 -0.15 -6.64
CA ILE A 129 3.42 -0.63 -6.59
C ILE A 129 3.42 -2.12 -6.26
N LYS A 130 4.45 -2.83 -6.72
CA LYS A 130 4.68 -4.20 -6.26
C LYS A 130 4.95 -4.20 -4.75
N ASN A 131 5.98 -3.47 -4.34
CA ASN A 131 6.36 -3.26 -2.95
C ASN A 131 7.33 -2.06 -2.83
N THR A 132 7.63 -1.59 -1.63
CA THR A 132 8.48 -0.40 -1.42
C THR A 132 9.96 -0.61 -1.74
N ALA A 133 10.42 -1.85 -1.92
CA ALA A 133 11.76 -2.17 -2.38
C ALA A 133 11.88 -2.19 -3.92
N SER A 134 10.76 -2.21 -4.64
CA SER A 134 10.70 -2.35 -6.11
C SER A 134 9.93 -1.17 -6.72
N LEU A 135 10.61 -0.01 -6.83
CA LEU A 135 10.00 1.25 -7.27
C LEU A 135 10.48 1.76 -8.64
N SER A 136 11.22 0.94 -9.40
CA SER A 136 11.60 1.27 -10.77
C SER A 136 10.38 1.37 -11.71
N GLU A 137 9.29 0.72 -11.35
CA GLU A 137 8.03 0.69 -12.09
C GLU A 137 6.88 0.99 -11.13
N VAL A 138 5.98 1.88 -11.52
CA VAL A 138 4.79 2.28 -10.76
C VAL A 138 3.63 2.42 -11.73
N MET A 139 2.50 1.79 -11.45
CA MET A 139 1.29 2.02 -12.24
C MET A 139 0.55 3.23 -11.68
N LEU A 140 0.08 4.10 -12.58
CA LEU A 140 -0.54 5.37 -12.24
C LEU A 140 -1.92 5.44 -12.90
N SER A 141 -2.90 5.99 -12.18
CA SER A 141 -4.16 6.43 -12.79
C SER A 141 -3.95 7.55 -13.80
N ASP A 142 -4.88 7.67 -14.75
CA ASP A 142 -4.91 8.75 -15.73
C ASP A 142 -4.91 10.17 -15.13
N ALA A 143 -5.32 10.32 -13.86
CA ALA A 143 -5.28 11.59 -13.13
C ALA A 143 -3.87 12.22 -13.04
N TYR A 144 -2.80 11.42 -13.18
CA TYR A 144 -1.42 11.92 -13.17
C TYR A 144 -0.89 12.36 -14.55
N LYS A 145 -1.66 12.22 -15.64
CA LYS A 145 -1.17 12.46 -17.01
C LYS A 145 -0.54 13.84 -17.22
N SER A 146 -1.13 14.89 -16.65
CA SER A 146 -0.58 16.25 -16.75
C SER A 146 0.73 16.38 -15.99
N GLU A 147 0.79 15.90 -14.74
CA GLU A 147 1.99 15.95 -13.90
C GLU A 147 3.13 15.09 -14.47
N LEU A 148 2.81 13.95 -15.07
CA LEU A 148 3.78 13.09 -15.74
C LEU A 148 4.46 13.80 -16.91
N SER A 149 3.72 14.63 -17.66
CA SER A 149 4.28 15.38 -18.80
C SER A 149 5.28 16.47 -18.40
N GLU A 150 5.30 16.84 -17.11
CA GLU A 150 6.22 17.83 -16.54
C GLU A 150 7.49 17.20 -15.96
N ARG A 151 7.61 15.87 -16.02
CA ARG A 151 8.71 15.09 -15.41
C ARG A 151 9.60 14.49 -16.50
N ASP A 152 10.86 14.92 -16.53
CA ASP A 152 11.88 14.43 -17.46
C ASP A 152 12.66 13.21 -16.93
N ASP A 153 12.49 12.90 -15.65
CA ASP A 153 13.08 11.77 -14.95
C ASP A 153 12.22 10.49 -14.99
N LEU A 154 11.04 10.54 -15.63
CA LEU A 154 10.11 9.42 -15.74
C LEU A 154 9.88 9.02 -17.21
N GLU A 155 9.74 7.72 -17.44
CA GLU A 155 9.43 7.16 -18.77
C GLU A 155 8.11 6.39 -18.74
N LEU A 156 7.23 6.67 -19.71
CA LEU A 156 6.00 5.90 -19.91
C LEU A 156 6.32 4.60 -20.66
N ILE A 157 6.44 3.49 -19.93
CA ILE A 157 6.79 2.18 -20.51
C ILE A 157 5.59 1.37 -21.01
N THR A 158 4.35 1.77 -20.68
CA THR A 158 3.12 1.06 -21.09
C THR A 158 1.95 2.03 -21.21
N GLU A 159 1.09 1.85 -22.22
CA GLU A 159 -0.12 2.66 -22.38
C GLU A 159 -1.15 2.39 -21.27
N SER A 160 -2.01 3.39 -21.02
CA SER A 160 -3.09 3.28 -20.04
C SER A 160 -4.03 2.11 -20.37
N LYS A 161 -4.28 1.27 -19.36
CA LYS A 161 -5.15 0.10 -19.46
C LYS A 161 -6.02 -0.04 -18.21
N PRO A 162 -7.24 -0.57 -18.32
CA PRO A 162 -8.06 -0.88 -17.15
C PRO A 162 -7.34 -1.84 -16.21
N MET A 163 -7.59 -1.68 -14.91
CA MET A 163 -7.14 -2.60 -13.88
C MET A 163 -7.77 -3.99 -14.12
N THR A 164 -6.95 -5.03 -14.13
CA THR A 164 -7.36 -6.40 -14.40
C THR A 164 -7.33 -7.24 -13.14
N PHE A 165 -8.33 -8.12 -13.01
CA PHE A 165 -8.48 -9.01 -11.86
C PHE A 165 -8.71 -10.45 -12.33
N ASP A 166 -8.27 -11.41 -11.53
CA ASP A 166 -8.54 -12.84 -11.72
C ASP A 166 -9.98 -13.22 -11.35
N SER A 167 -10.33 -14.50 -11.47
CA SER A 167 -11.66 -15.01 -11.11
C SER A 167 -12.00 -14.92 -9.62
N ASN A 168 -11.00 -14.73 -8.76
CA ASN A 168 -11.18 -14.54 -7.31
C ASN A 168 -11.31 -13.06 -6.93
N GLY A 169 -11.11 -12.15 -7.89
CA GLY A 169 -11.13 -10.71 -7.68
C GLY A 169 -9.82 -10.15 -7.15
N ASN A 170 -8.72 -10.88 -7.29
CA ASN A 170 -7.38 -10.41 -6.97
C ASN A 170 -6.75 -9.74 -8.20
N LEU A 171 -5.88 -8.76 -7.98
CA LEU A 171 -5.12 -8.13 -9.03
C LEU A 171 -4.28 -9.16 -9.77
N THR A 172 -4.24 -9.05 -11.10
CA THR A 172 -3.25 -9.81 -11.89
C THR A 172 -1.85 -9.33 -11.55
N ALA A 173 -0.85 -10.19 -11.80
CA ALA A 173 0.56 -9.86 -11.58
C ALA A 173 0.93 -8.46 -12.07
N PHE A 174 1.77 -7.79 -11.27
CA PHE A 174 2.33 -6.47 -11.55
C PHE A 174 3.01 -6.45 -12.93
#